data_AF-A0A2V6FRM1-F1
#
_entry.id   AF-A0A2V6FRM1-F1
#
_cell.length_a   1.000
_cell.length_b   1.000
_cell.length_c   1.000
_cell.angle_alpha   90.00
_cell.angle_beta   90.00
_cell.angle_gamma   90.00
#
_symmetry.space_group_name_H-M   'P 1'
#
loop_
_entity.id
_entity.type
_entity.pdbx_description
1 polymer ?
#
loop_
_entity_poly.entity_id
_entity_poly.type
_entity_poly.pdbx_seq_one_letter_code
_entity_poly.pdbx_strand_id
1 'polypeptide(L)'
;MDIAIVGRPNVGKSALFNRIAGRRIAIVHGQPGITRDRIFAKCEIHGQPFRLWDTGGIVGAGETQLTADVQAEAARAMEESDLILFVVDGQDGLNPMDRELARVIRKLRKPVLLLVNKIDDPKHEARADE
;
A
#
# COMPACT_ATOMS: atom_id res chain seq x y z
N MET A 1 15.33 4.07 1.18
CA MET A 1 14.07 4.13 1.93
C MET A 1 13.04 3.25 1.24
N ASP A 2 12.35 2.43 2.00
CA ASP A 2 11.29 1.53 1.57
C ASP A 2 9.94 1.97 2.13
N ILE A 3 8.97 2.16 1.26
CA ILE A 3 7.63 2.61 1.62
C ILE A 3 6.63 1.56 1.16
N ALA A 4 5.81 1.03 2.06
CA ALA A 4 4.78 0.05 1.74
C ALA A 4 3.39 0.70 1.71
N ILE A 5 2.63 0.49 0.63
CA ILE A 5 1.21 0.86 0.55
C ILE A 5 0.36 -0.33 0.98
N VAL A 6 -0.41 -0.15 2.05
CA VAL A 6 -1.20 -1.19 2.71
C VAL A 6 -2.63 -0.69 2.89
N GLY A 7 -3.62 -1.58 2.85
CA GLY A 7 -5.04 -1.23 2.99
C GLY A 7 -5.93 -2.34 2.47
N ARG A 8 -7.20 -2.37 2.88
CA ARG A 8 -8.16 -3.38 2.40
C ARG A 8 -8.32 -3.34 0.86
N PRO A 9 -8.85 -4.38 0.22
CA PRO A 9 -9.15 -4.34 -1.21
C PRO A 9 -9.98 -3.11 -1.62
N ASN A 10 -9.76 -2.61 -2.84
CA ASN A 10 -10.54 -1.55 -3.48
C ASN A 10 -10.52 -0.13 -2.84
N VAL A 11 -9.67 0.14 -1.84
CA VAL A 11 -9.48 1.51 -1.30
C VAL A 11 -8.69 2.45 -2.21
N GLY A 12 -8.22 1.98 -3.36
CA GLY A 12 -7.47 2.79 -4.34
C GLY A 12 -5.94 2.75 -4.21
N LYS A 13 -5.38 1.71 -3.57
CA LYS A 13 -3.92 1.50 -3.44
C LYS A 13 -3.18 1.54 -4.78
N SER A 14 -3.63 0.78 -5.76
CA SER A 14 -2.94 0.70 -7.07
C SER A 14 -3.05 2.01 -7.86
N ALA A 15 -4.14 2.77 -7.70
CA ALA A 15 -4.26 4.11 -8.28
C ALA A 15 -3.26 5.09 -7.63
N LEU A 16 -3.12 5.04 -6.30
CA LEU A 16 -2.13 5.82 -5.56
C LEU A 16 -0.69 5.40 -5.94
N PHE A 17 -0.41 4.10 -5.99
CA PHE A 17 0.87 3.55 -6.41
C PHE A 17 1.27 4.06 -7.80
N ASN A 18 0.38 3.90 -8.79
CA ASN A 18 0.62 4.34 -10.15
C ASN A 18 0.84 5.87 -10.24
N ARG A 19 0.09 6.65 -9.45
CA ARG A 19 0.25 8.11 -9.39
C ARG A 19 1.59 8.52 -8.80
N ILE A 20 2.07 7.85 -7.75
CA ILE A 20 3.37 8.14 -7.14
C ILE A 20 4.51 7.66 -8.03
N ALA A 21 4.38 6.46 -8.62
CA ALA A 21 5.38 5.88 -9.51
C ALA A 21 5.51 6.69 -10.82
N GLY A 22 4.39 7.14 -11.40
CA GLY A 22 4.23 7.73 -12.73
C GLY A 22 4.91 9.08 -13.00
N ARG A 23 6.04 9.40 -12.35
CA ARG A 23 6.90 10.52 -12.74
C ARG A 23 8.27 10.11 -13.29
N ARG A 24 8.84 8.93 -12.95
CA ARG A 24 10.12 8.38 -13.49
C ARG A 24 10.30 6.87 -13.23
N ILE A 25 9.51 5.98 -13.84
CA ILE A 25 9.62 4.53 -13.53
C ILE A 25 10.61 3.80 -14.44
N ALA A 26 11.54 3.06 -13.83
CA ALA A 26 12.08 1.83 -14.40
C ALA A 26 11.43 0.66 -13.64
N ILE A 27 10.38 0.07 -14.21
CA ILE A 27 9.73 -1.12 -13.63
C ILE A 27 10.69 -2.28 -13.88
N VAL A 28 11.28 -2.82 -12.82
CA VAL A 28 12.19 -3.97 -12.95
C VAL A 28 11.34 -5.23 -13.01
N HIS A 29 11.07 -5.71 -14.23
CA HIS A 29 10.61 -7.07 -14.46
C HIS A 29 11.84 -7.99 -14.65
N GLY A 30 11.81 -9.14 -13.98
CA GLY A 30 12.96 -9.98 -13.62
C GLY A 30 14.06 -10.22 -14.67
N GLN A 31 15.31 -10.14 -14.20
CA GLN A 31 16.44 -10.90 -14.77
C GLN A 31 16.44 -12.32 -14.18
N PRO A 32 16.87 -13.35 -14.93
CA PRO A 32 17.01 -14.71 -14.40
C PRO A 32 17.99 -14.74 -13.22
N GLY A 33 17.54 -15.17 -12.04
CA GLY A 33 18.34 -15.23 -10.80
C GLY A 33 17.85 -14.34 -9.66
N ILE A 34 16.85 -13.49 -9.89
CA ILE A 34 16.17 -12.69 -8.86
C ILE A 34 14.78 -13.28 -8.65
N THR A 35 14.42 -13.59 -7.41
CA THR A 35 13.16 -14.24 -7.04
C THR A 35 11.98 -13.48 -7.65
N ARG A 36 11.10 -14.23 -8.33
CA ARG A 36 9.90 -13.72 -9.01
C ARG A 36 9.02 -12.92 -8.03
N ASP A 37 8.41 -11.86 -8.56
CA ASP A 37 7.19 -11.22 -8.03
C ASP A 37 7.30 -10.14 -6.95
N ARG A 38 8.26 -9.22 -7.09
CA ARG A 38 8.27 -7.97 -6.30
C ARG A 38 7.89 -6.77 -7.18
N ILE A 39 6.60 -6.40 -7.19
CA ILE A 39 6.11 -5.16 -7.84
C ILE A 39 6.44 -3.98 -6.91
N PHE A 40 7.65 -3.45 -7.06
CA PHE A 40 8.03 -2.17 -6.47
C PHE A 40 8.41 -1.18 -7.57
N ALA A 41 8.13 0.10 -7.32
CA ALA A 41 8.55 1.20 -8.17
C ALA A 41 9.70 1.96 -7.51
N LYS A 42 10.75 2.27 -8.27
CA LYS A 42 11.72 3.29 -7.88
C LYS A 42 11.08 4.66 -8.10
N CYS A 43 10.98 5.45 -7.04
CA CYS A 43 10.34 6.74 -7.03
C CYS A 43 11.31 7.81 -6.52
N GLU A 44 11.00 9.07 -6.77
CA GLU A 44 11.78 10.22 -6.30
C GLU A 44 10.83 11.32 -5.86
N ILE A 45 11.07 11.90 -4.68
CA ILE A 45 10.38 13.09 -4.20
C ILE A 45 11.43 14.12 -3.77
N HIS A 46 11.39 15.33 -4.35
CA HIS A 46 12.37 16.39 -4.08
C HIS A 46 13.85 15.93 -4.17
N GLY A 47 14.20 15.09 -5.15
CA GLY A 47 15.56 14.55 -5.30
C GLY A 47 15.92 13.40 -4.37
N GLN A 48 15.01 12.97 -3.48
CA GLN A 48 15.23 11.84 -2.57
C GLN A 48 14.65 10.55 -3.16
N PRO A 49 15.48 9.54 -3.48
CA PRO A 49 15.00 8.28 -4.04
C PRO A 49 14.42 7.35 -2.96
N PHE A 50 13.34 6.65 -3.31
CA PHE A 50 12.75 5.61 -2.46
C PHE A 50 12.15 4.49 -3.31
N ARG A 51 11.95 3.33 -2.68
CA ARG A 51 11.21 2.20 -3.26
C ARG A 51 9.80 2.21 -2.70
N LEU A 52 8.82 2.17 -3.58
CA LEU A 52 7.41 2.06 -3.23
C LEU A 52 6.95 0.64 -3.51
N TRP A 53 6.37 -0.02 -2.52
CA TRP A 53 5.85 -1.39 -2.59
C TRP A 53 4.32 -1.37 -2.65
N ASP A 54 3.72 -2.01 -3.65
CA ASP A 54 2.28 -2.25 -3.66
C ASP A 54 1.97 -3.59 -2.98
N THR A 55 1.52 -3.54 -1.73
CA THR A 55 1.05 -4.78 -1.07
C THR A 55 -0.35 -5.17 -1.54
N GLY A 56 -1.04 -4.33 -2.30
CA GLY A 56 -2.35 -4.62 -2.90
C GLY A 56 -2.29 -5.58 -4.08
N GLY A 57 -1.27 -5.47 -4.93
CA GLY A 57 -1.02 -6.45 -6.00
C GLY A 57 -0.69 -7.84 -5.46
N ILE A 58 -0.15 -7.90 -4.24
CA ILE A 58 0.05 -9.12 -3.48
C ILE A 58 -1.30 -9.55 -2.86
N VAL A 59 -2.01 -8.65 -2.17
CA VAL A 59 -3.19 -8.94 -1.33
C VAL A 59 -4.54 -8.99 -2.08
N GLY A 60 -4.62 -8.87 -3.42
CA GLY A 60 -5.92 -9.12 -4.07
C GLY A 60 -6.07 -8.85 -5.55
N ALA A 61 -6.35 -9.94 -6.27
CA ALA A 61 -7.37 -9.95 -7.31
C ALA A 61 -8.35 -11.10 -7.01
N GLY A 62 -9.51 -10.78 -6.44
CA GLY A 62 -10.77 -11.52 -6.65
C GLY A 62 -10.96 -12.92 -6.06
N GLU A 63 -9.95 -13.67 -5.65
CA GLU A 63 -10.15 -15.05 -5.19
C GLU A 63 -10.21 -15.15 -3.66
N THR A 64 -11.26 -15.80 -3.18
CA THR A 64 -11.62 -16.07 -1.77
C THR A 64 -10.57 -16.86 -0.97
N GLN A 65 -9.38 -17.07 -1.54
CA GLN A 65 -8.22 -17.69 -0.91
C GLN A 65 -6.96 -16.98 -1.41
N LEU A 66 -6.59 -15.87 -0.77
CA LEU A 66 -5.20 -15.41 -0.84
C LEU A 66 -4.32 -16.54 -0.32
N THR A 67 -3.38 -17.02 -1.14
CA THR A 67 -2.45 -18.08 -0.72
C THR A 67 -1.65 -17.60 0.51
N ALA A 68 -1.21 -18.53 1.35
CA ALA A 68 -0.38 -18.20 2.51
C ALA A 68 0.88 -17.42 2.09
N ASP A 69 1.42 -17.71 0.92
CA ASP A 69 2.60 -17.06 0.35
C ASP A 69 2.36 -15.57 0.04
N VAL A 70 1.18 -15.25 -0.47
CA VAL A 70 0.75 -13.88 -0.73
C VAL A 70 0.63 -13.09 0.57
N GLN A 71 0.02 -13.67 1.61
CA GLN A 71 -0.08 -13.01 2.90
C GLN A 71 1.30 -12.83 3.55
N ALA A 72 2.17 -13.82 3.42
CA ALA A 72 3.53 -13.77 3.92
C ALA A 72 4.36 -12.69 3.21
N GLU A 73 4.22 -12.52 1.89
CA GLU A 73 4.96 -11.49 1.15
C GLU A 73 4.45 -10.08 1.52
N ALA A 74 3.15 -9.90 1.72
CA ALA A 74 2.60 -8.63 2.22
C ALA A 74 3.09 -8.32 3.65
N ALA A 75 3.14 -9.33 4.52
CA ALA A 75 3.70 -9.20 5.86
C ALA A 75 5.18 -8.80 5.81
N ARG A 76 5.98 -9.47 4.97
CA ARG A 76 7.39 -9.13 4.74
C ARG A 76 7.57 -7.71 4.22
N ALA A 77 6.77 -7.27 3.26
CA ALA A 77 6.84 -5.90 2.75
C ALA A 77 6.57 -4.86 3.85
N MET A 78 5.61 -5.13 4.74
CA MET A 78 5.37 -4.30 5.93
C MET A 78 6.55 -4.35 6.92
N GLU A 79 7.10 -5.54 7.17
CA GLU A 79 8.26 -5.77 8.06
C GLU A 79 9.60 -5.25 7.53
N GLU A 80 9.75 -5.08 6.22
CA GLU A 80 10.96 -4.53 5.59
C GLU A 80 10.84 -3.01 5.35
N SER A 81 9.63 -2.45 5.29
CA SER A 81 9.43 -1.02 5.02
C SER A 81 9.91 -0.09 6.14
N ASP A 82 10.46 1.07 5.77
CA ASP A 82 10.78 2.17 6.70
C ASP A 82 9.53 2.99 7.07
N LEU A 83 8.53 3.02 6.18
CA LEU A 83 7.27 3.75 6.34
C LEU A 83 6.10 2.93 5.76
N ILE A 84 5.00 2.88 6.49
CA ILE A 84 3.74 2.29 6.03
C ILE A 84 2.76 3.39 5.66
N LEU A 85 2.27 3.38 4.42
CA LEU A 85 1.14 4.17 3.95
C LEU A 85 -0.12 3.32 4.12
N PHE A 86 -0.89 3.57 5.18
CA PHE A 86 -2.13 2.86 5.44
C PHE A 86 -3.31 3.57 4.78
N VAL A 87 -3.83 3.01 3.70
CA VAL A 87 -4.89 3.60 2.88
C VAL A 87 -6.25 3.05 3.31
N VAL A 88 -7.18 3.96 3.57
CA VAL A 88 -8.60 3.68 3.86
C VAL A 88 -9.49 4.42 2.86
N ASP A 89 -10.76 4.03 2.77
CA ASP A 89 -11.74 4.67 1.89
C ASP A 89 -12.65 5.61 2.69
N GLY A 90 -12.60 6.91 2.42
CA GLY A 90 -13.42 7.90 3.10
C GLY A 90 -14.91 7.86 2.72
N GLN A 91 -15.27 7.21 1.61
CA GLN A 91 -16.67 7.11 1.16
C GLN A 91 -17.40 5.99 1.89
N ASP A 92 -16.73 4.84 2.04
CA ASP A 92 -17.28 3.67 2.75
C ASP A 92 -17.17 3.82 4.28
N GLY A 93 -16.32 4.73 4.76
CA GLY A 93 -16.00 4.86 6.18
C GLY A 93 -15.17 3.69 6.71
N LEU A 94 -15.07 3.60 8.05
CA LEU A 94 -14.19 2.63 8.71
C LEU A 94 -14.73 1.20 8.66
N ASN A 95 -14.07 0.32 7.89
CA ASN A 95 -14.46 -1.08 7.76
C ASN A 95 -13.83 -1.97 8.87
N PRO A 96 -14.46 -3.09 9.28
CA PRO A 96 -13.83 -4.06 10.18
C PRO A 96 -12.45 -4.55 9.73
N MET A 97 -12.22 -4.72 8.42
CA MET A 97 -10.90 -5.08 7.87
C MET A 97 -9.86 -3.99 8.12
N ASP A 98 -10.24 -2.71 8.05
CA ASP A 98 -9.34 -1.60 8.34
C ASP A 98 -8.91 -1.62 9.81
N ARG A 99 -9.86 -1.93 10.72
CA ARG A 99 -9.57 -2.08 12.15
C ARG A 99 -8.61 -3.23 12.44
N GLU A 100 -8.80 -4.37 11.78
CA GLU A 100 -7.92 -5.53 11.95
C GLU A 100 -6.52 -5.25 11.41
N LEU A 101 -6.43 -4.68 10.22
CA LEU A 101 -5.16 -4.29 9.62
C LEU A 101 -4.44 -3.24 10.50
N ALA A 102 -5.14 -2.27 11.06
CA ALA A 102 -4.58 -1.32 12.01
C ALA A 102 -4.06 -1.97 13.29
N ARG A 103 -4.63 -3.08 13.76
CA ARG A 103 -4.08 -3.85 14.90
C ARG A 103 -2.76 -4.52 14.52
N VAL A 104 -2.68 -5.10 13.34
CA VAL A 104 -1.46 -5.73 12.82
C VAL A 104 -0.35 -4.70 12.65
N ILE A 105 -0.64 -3.61 11.92
CA ILE A 105 0.33 -2.54 11.65
C ILE A 105 0.87 -1.92 12.95
N ARG A 106 0.00 -1.67 13.95
CA ARG A 106 0.43 -1.10 15.25
C ARG A 106 1.44 -1.97 16.00
N LYS A 107 1.41 -3.30 15.82
CA LYS A 107 2.39 -4.22 16.45
C LYS A 107 3.79 -4.07 15.86
N LEU A 108 3.92 -3.59 14.62
CA LEU A 108 5.20 -3.42 13.94
C LEU A 108 6.04 -2.27 14.52
N ARG A 109 5.43 -1.34 15.27
CA ARG A 109 6.11 -0.16 15.86
C ARG A 109 6.90 0.68 14.84
N LYS A 110 6.36 0.80 13.63
CA LYS A 110 6.93 1.58 12.54
C LYS A 110 6.20 2.91 12.37
N PRO A 111 6.83 3.91 11.74
CA PRO A 111 6.11 5.07 11.23
C PRO A 111 4.97 4.65 10.31
N VAL A 112 3.78 5.22 10.55
CA VAL A 112 2.57 4.97 9.74
C VAL A 112 1.98 6.31 9.36
N LEU A 113 1.67 6.48 8.07
CA LEU A 113 0.87 7.58 7.56
C LEU A 113 -0.50 7.02 7.17
N LEU A 114 -1.55 7.44 7.87
CA LEU A 114 -2.93 7.13 7.48
C LEU A 114 -3.33 8.03 6.31
N LEU A 115 -3.82 7.41 5.23
CA LEU A 115 -4.25 8.07 4.02
C LEU A 115 -5.74 7.78 3.80
N VAL A 116 -6.58 8.78 4.03
CA VAL A 116 -8.00 8.70 3.69
C VAL A 116 -8.16 9.02 2.21
N ASN A 117 -8.49 8.01 1.41
CA ASN A 117 -8.60 8.12 -0.03
C ASN A 117 -10.07 8.32 -0.48
N LYS A 118 -10.26 8.74 -1.74
CA LYS A 118 -11.57 8.98 -2.38
C LYS A 118 -12.40 10.12 -1.75
N ILE A 119 -11.70 11.09 -1.17
CA ILE A 119 -12.28 12.31 -0.56
C ILE A 119 -12.23 13.51 -1.50
N ASP A 120 -12.11 13.28 -2.80
CA ASP A 120 -12.03 14.32 -3.84
C ASP A 120 -13.37 15.02 -4.12
N ASP A 121 -14.47 14.55 -3.54
CA ASP A 121 -15.78 15.21 -3.61
C ASP A 121 -16.01 16.08 -2.35
N PRO A 122 -16.34 17.38 -2.49
CA PRO A 122 -16.59 18.29 -1.36
C PRO A 122 -17.59 17.77 -0.34
N LYS A 123 -18.54 16.91 -0.74
CA LYS A 123 -19.52 16.32 0.18
C LYS A 123 -18.90 15.34 1.20
N HIS A 124 -17.63 14.97 1.03
CA HIS A 124 -16.92 14.02 1.89
C HIS A 124 -15.82 14.68 2.75
N GLU A 125 -15.56 15.99 2.63
CA GLU A 125 -14.51 16.68 3.41
C GLU A 125 -14.71 16.55 4.92
N ALA A 126 -15.95 16.62 5.41
CA ALA A 126 -16.27 16.49 6.83
C ALA A 126 -15.90 15.12 7.44
N ARG A 127 -15.63 14.09 6.62
CA ARG A 127 -15.28 12.73 7.08
C ARG A 127 -13.78 12.50 7.25
N ALA A 128 -12.93 13.47 6.87
CA ALA A 128 -11.49 13.36 7.04
C ALA A 128 -11.04 13.69 8.49
N ASP A 129 -11.90 14.39 9.24
CA ASP A 129 -11.63 14.89 10.60
C ASP A 129 -12.21 14.00 11.73
N GLU A 130 -12.93 12.92 11.39
CA GLU A 130 -13.48 11.91 12.33
C GLU A 130 -12.60 10.65 12.43
#